data_AF-A0A977L0B3-F1
#
_entry.id   AF-A0A977L0B3-F1
#
_cell.length_a   1.000
_cell.length_b   1.000
_cell.length_c   1.000
_cell.angle_alpha   90.00
_cell.angle_beta   90.00
_cell.angle_gamma   90.00
#
_symmetry.space_group_name_H-M   'P 1'
#
loop_
_entity.id
_entity.type
_entity.pdbx_description
1 polymer ?
#
loop_
_entity_poly.entity_id
_entity_poly.type
_entity_poly.pdbx_seq_one_letter_code
_entity_poly.pdbx_strand_id
1 'polypeptide(L)'
;MTLLTQIVIIFNGLIHFGFAVGEIFFTTCLLEELFGFSPEDAIKTAPIAKNAGIYNSFIAAGLFWSVFAKENAFELRLFFLICVAIAGIFGALTLPSKDPTQPRNIKTLFLQTLPATIAIVLVWIN
;
A
#
# COMPACT_ATOMS: atom_id res chain seq x y z
N MET A 1 -14.25 18.12 4.91
CA MET A 1 -13.51 16.95 5.46
C MET A 1 -13.78 16.74 6.94
N THR A 2 -14.44 15.64 7.27
CA THR A 2 -14.74 15.25 8.65
C THR A 2 -13.55 14.57 9.33
N LEU A 3 -13.60 14.45 10.66
CA LEU A 3 -12.60 13.71 11.44
C LEU A 3 -12.50 12.24 10.98
N LEU A 4 -13.62 11.62 10.61
CA LEU A 4 -13.64 10.25 10.10
C LEU A 4 -12.83 10.13 8.80
N THR A 5 -13.04 11.02 7.82
CA THR A 5 -12.28 11.02 6.57
C THR A 5 -10.77 11.17 6.84
N GLN A 6 -10.37 12.04 7.77
CA GLN A 6 -8.96 12.21 8.15
C GLN A 6 -8.36 10.93 8.71
N ILE A 7 -9.05 10.30 9.66
CA ILE A 7 -8.59 9.06 10.30
C ILE A 7 -8.40 7.96 9.25
N VAL A 8 -9.34 7.81 8.31
CA VAL A 8 -9.24 6.77 7.28
C VAL A 8 -8.09 7.04 6.30
N ILE A 9 -7.82 8.29 5.93
CA ILE A 9 -6.68 8.64 5.08
C ILE A 9 -5.35 8.40 5.81
N ILE A 10 -5.25 8.82 7.08
CA ILE A 10 -4.07 8.58 7.91
C ILE A 10 -3.84 7.08 8.08
N PHE A 11 -4.91 6.30 8.28
CA PHE A 11 -4.83 4.85 8.38
C PHE A 11 -4.26 4.21 7.11
N ASN A 12 -4.69 4.64 5.92
CA ASN A 12 -4.07 4.22 4.65
C ASN A 12 -2.57 4.58 4.63
N GLY A 13 -2.22 5.81 5.01
CA GLY A 13 -0.82 6.25 5.09
C GLY A 13 0.03 5.37 6.01
N LEU A 14 -0.50 4.98 7.17
CA LEU A 14 0.17 4.10 8.12
C LEU A 14 0.35 2.67 7.57
N ILE A 15 -0.62 2.14 6.83
CA ILE A 15 -0.48 0.84 6.15
C ILE A 15 0.71 0.88 5.17
N HIS A 16 0.76 1.90 4.30
CA HIS A 16 1.85 2.04 3.33
C HIS A 16 3.21 2.31 3.99
N PHE A 17 3.22 3.05 5.10
CA PHE A 17 4.43 3.21 5.89
C PHE A 17 4.90 1.86 6.48
N GLY A 18 3.97 1.04 6.98
CA GLY A 18 4.26 -0.32 7.43
C GLY A 18 4.83 -1.20 6.34
N PHE A 19 4.26 -1.16 5.13
CA PHE A 19 4.81 -1.85 3.96
C PHE A 19 6.22 -1.37 3.62
N ALA A 20 6.43 -0.06 3.58
CA ALA A 20 7.75 0.51 3.31
C ALA A 20 8.80 0.01 4.32
N VAL A 21 8.48 0.01 5.62
CA VAL A 21 9.39 -0.49 6.65
C VAL A 21 9.68 -1.99 6.45
N GLY A 22 8.65 -2.80 6.21
CA GLY A 22 8.81 -4.23 5.94
C GLY A 22 9.68 -4.51 4.70
N GLU A 23 9.39 -3.84 3.60
CA GLU A 23 10.06 -4.02 2.31
C GLU A 23 11.49 -3.48 2.29
N ILE A 24 11.80 -2.42 3.05
CA ILE A 24 13.16 -1.84 3.10
C ILE A 24 14.06 -2.57 4.10
N PHE A 25 13.55 -2.83 5.31
CA PHE A 25 14.38 -3.30 6.43
C PHE A 25 14.27 -4.80 6.69
N PHE A 26 13.14 -5.43 6.32
CA PHE A 26 12.86 -6.84 6.58
C PHE A 26 12.62 -7.64 5.30
N THR A 27 13.20 -7.18 4.17
CA THR A 27 12.87 -7.65 2.82
C THR A 27 12.95 -9.15 2.62
N THR A 28 14.07 -9.79 2.96
CA THR A 28 14.28 -11.22 2.69
C THR A 28 13.34 -12.08 3.52
N CYS A 29 13.21 -11.77 4.81
CA CYS A 29 12.23 -12.38 5.71
C CYS A 29 10.81 -12.27 5.14
N LEU A 30 10.42 -11.08 4.68
CA LEU A 30 9.10 -10.84 4.11
C LEU A 30 8.86 -11.63 2.81
N LEU A 31 9.86 -11.73 1.93
CA LEU A 31 9.79 -12.52 0.69
C LEU A 31 9.64 -14.03 0.98
N GLU A 32 10.35 -14.55 1.97
CA GLU A 32 10.27 -15.97 2.36
C GLU A 32 8.95 -16.28 3.10
N GLU A 33 8.57 -15.44 4.06
CA GLU A 33 7.43 -15.69 4.93
C GLU A 33 6.08 -15.44 4.25
N LEU A 34 5.96 -14.35 3.48
CA LEU A 34 4.69 -13.93 2.89
C LEU A 34 4.52 -14.39 1.43
N PHE A 35 5.63 -14.49 0.70
CA PHE A 35 5.61 -14.80 -0.74
C PHE A 35 6.18 -16.18 -1.08
N GLY A 36 6.75 -16.91 -0.10
CA GLY A 36 7.20 -18.29 -0.27
C GLY A 36 8.49 -18.43 -1.11
N PHE A 37 9.29 -17.38 -1.18
CA PHE A 37 10.55 -17.41 -1.93
C PHE A 37 11.55 -18.34 -1.24
N SER A 38 12.43 -18.98 -2.03
CA SER A 38 13.60 -19.64 -1.46
C SER A 38 14.57 -18.57 -0.91
N PRO A 39 15.47 -18.90 0.04
CA PRO A 39 16.46 -17.93 0.53
C PRO A 39 17.32 -17.33 -0.58
N GLU A 40 17.66 -18.13 -1.60
CA GLU A 40 18.45 -17.65 -2.74
C GLU A 40 17.66 -16.66 -3.60
N ASP A 41 16.39 -16.95 -3.89
CA ASP A 41 15.52 -16.04 -4.66
C ASP A 41 15.23 -14.75 -3.87
N ALA A 42 15.00 -14.86 -2.56
CA ALA A 42 14.78 -13.72 -1.70
C ALA A 42 15.96 -12.74 -1.73
N ILE A 43 17.20 -13.25 -1.67
CA ILE A 43 18.42 -12.44 -1.78
C ILE A 43 18.51 -11.76 -3.15
N LYS A 44 18.25 -12.50 -4.24
CA LYS A 44 18.31 -11.97 -5.61
C LYS A 44 17.25 -10.89 -5.87
N THR A 45 16.05 -11.05 -5.32
CA THR A 45 14.92 -10.12 -5.52
C THR A 45 14.93 -8.94 -4.54
N ALA A 46 15.64 -9.04 -3.41
CA ALA A 46 15.63 -8.02 -2.36
C ALA A 46 15.85 -6.58 -2.86
N PRO A 47 16.80 -6.26 -3.77
CA PRO A 47 16.97 -4.89 -4.23
C PRO A 47 15.72 -4.31 -4.91
N ILE A 48 14.98 -5.11 -5.67
CA ILE A 48 13.75 -4.69 -6.35
C ILE A 48 12.64 -4.46 -5.32
N ALA A 49 12.48 -5.38 -4.38
CA ALA A 49 11.48 -5.26 -3.31
C ALA A 49 11.78 -4.05 -2.38
N LYS A 50 13.04 -3.77 -2.07
CA LYS A 50 13.43 -2.55 -1.33
C LYS A 50 13.05 -1.28 -2.07
N ASN A 51 13.20 -1.27 -3.40
CA ASN A 51 12.79 -0.13 -4.21
C ASN A 51 11.25 0.03 -4.19
N ALA A 52 10.50 -1.08 -4.20
CA ALA A 52 9.04 -1.05 -3.97
C ALA A 52 8.68 -0.37 -2.64
N GLY A 53 9.44 -0.65 -1.58
CA GLY A 53 9.32 0.00 -0.27
C GLY A 53 9.50 1.51 -0.30
N ILE A 54 10.43 2.02 -1.10
CA ILE A 54 10.61 3.48 -1.27
C ILE A 54 9.38 4.11 -1.92
N TYR A 55 8.79 3.49 -2.94
CA TYR A 55 7.54 3.99 -3.53
C TYR A 55 6.40 3.98 -2.50
N ASN A 56 6.28 2.93 -1.68
CA ASN A 56 5.31 2.90 -0.58
C ASN A 56 5.54 4.04 0.43
N SER A 57 6.79 4.40 0.71
CA SER A 57 7.10 5.55 1.58
C SER A 57 6.64 6.89 0.97
N PHE A 58 6.73 7.06 -0.35
CA PHE A 58 6.23 8.24 -1.04
C PHE A 58 4.71 8.33 -1.00
N ILE A 59 4.01 7.20 -1.17
CA ILE A 59 2.56 7.12 -1.02
C ILE A 59 2.14 7.51 0.41
N ALA A 60 2.82 6.96 1.42
CA ALA A 60 2.54 7.30 2.82
C ALA A 60 2.74 8.80 3.10
N ALA A 61 3.88 9.36 2.67
CA ALA A 61 4.18 10.78 2.81
C ALA A 61 3.14 11.66 2.10
N GLY A 62 2.75 11.27 0.89
CA GLY A 62 1.70 11.93 0.10
C GLY A 62 0.34 11.93 0.79
N LEU A 63 -0.08 10.79 1.34
CA LEU A 63 -1.33 10.67 2.09
C LEU A 63 -1.32 11.53 3.35
N PHE A 64 -0.25 11.51 4.14
CA PHE A 64 -0.11 12.38 5.31
C PHE A 64 -0.13 13.85 4.92
N TRP A 65 0.64 14.23 3.89
CA TRP A 65 0.65 15.59 3.39
C TRP A 65 -0.73 16.06 2.94
N SER A 66 -1.49 15.22 2.23
CA SER A 66 -2.83 15.53 1.73
C SER A 66 -3.86 15.85 2.83
N VAL A 67 -3.63 15.37 4.06
CA VAL A 67 -4.49 15.68 5.22
C VAL A 67 -4.24 17.11 5.71
N PHE A 68 -2.98 17.56 5.73
CA PHE A 68 -2.57 18.87 6.25
C PHE A 68 -2.44 19.96 5.18
N ALA A 69 -2.53 19.60 3.89
CA ALA A 69 -2.45 20.54 2.79
C ALA A 69 -3.58 21.59 2.85
N LYS A 70 -3.21 22.85 2.60
CA LYS A 70 -4.16 23.98 2.53
C LYS A 70 -4.69 24.21 1.12
N GLU A 71 -3.84 24.00 0.13
CA GLU A 71 -4.15 24.16 -1.30
C GLU A 71 -4.16 22.78 -1.97
N ASN A 72 -5.04 22.60 -2.95
CA ASN A 72 -5.19 21.36 -3.73
C ASN A 72 -5.36 20.09 -2.88
N ALA A 73 -5.88 20.23 -1.66
CA ALA A 73 -5.94 19.13 -0.71
C ALA A 73 -6.87 18.02 -1.18
N PHE A 74 -7.94 18.36 -1.89
CA PHE A 74 -8.87 17.40 -2.47
C PHE A 74 -8.18 16.55 -3.56
N GLU A 75 -7.50 17.21 -4.49
CA GLU A 75 -6.77 16.60 -5.61
C GLU A 75 -5.64 15.70 -5.11
N LEU A 76 -4.88 16.16 -4.11
CA LEU A 76 -3.82 15.37 -3.49
C LEU A 76 -4.37 14.08 -2.86
N ARG A 77 -5.46 14.17 -2.08
CA ARG A 77 -6.10 12.99 -1.47
C ARG A 77 -6.54 12.00 -2.55
N LEU A 78 -7.25 12.49 -3.56
CA LEU A 78 -7.77 11.64 -4.62
C LEU A 78 -6.64 10.95 -5.40
N PHE A 79 -5.60 11.69 -5.78
CA PHE A 79 -4.47 11.16 -6.53
C PHE A 79 -3.82 9.99 -5.80
N PHE A 80 -3.41 10.19 -4.55
CA PHE A 80 -2.76 9.13 -3.79
C PHE A 80 -3.69 7.95 -3.51
N LEU A 81 -4.95 8.20 -3.13
CA LEU A 81 -5.90 7.11 -2.86
C LEU A 81 -6.23 6.28 -4.12
N ILE A 82 -6.34 6.92 -5.29
CA ILE A 82 -6.54 6.20 -6.56
C ILE A 82 -5.30 5.36 -6.90
N CYS A 83 -4.09 5.90 -6.71
CA CYS A 83 -2.86 5.14 -6.88
C CYS A 83 -2.85 3.89 -5.97
N VAL A 84 -3.23 4.03 -4.69
CA VAL A 84 -3.35 2.90 -3.76
C VAL A 84 -4.38 1.87 -4.24
N ALA A 85 -5.57 2.32 -4.66
CA ALA A 85 -6.62 1.43 -5.11
C ALA A 85 -6.17 0.60 -6.33
N ILE A 86 -5.55 1.25 -7.32
CA ILE A 86 -5.00 0.61 -8.53
C ILE A 86 -3.86 -0.34 -8.17
N ALA A 87 -2.92 0.07 -7.32
CA ALA A 87 -1.80 -0.76 -6.90
C ALA A 87 -2.27 -2.01 -6.15
N GLY A 88 -3.28 -1.88 -5.29
CA GLY A 88 -3.89 -3.02 -4.58
C GLY A 88 -4.55 -4.02 -5.52
N ILE A 89 -5.25 -3.54 -6.56
CA ILE A 89 -5.87 -4.40 -7.60
C ILE A 89 -4.77 -5.10 -8.39
N PHE A 90 -3.78 -4.36 -8.88
CA PHE A 90 -2.69 -4.92 -9.65
C PHE A 90 -1.90 -5.95 -8.84
N GLY A 91 -1.59 -5.64 -7.58
CA GLY A 91 -0.93 -6.55 -6.65
C GLY A 91 -1.73 -7.82 -6.41
N ALA A 92 -3.06 -7.74 -6.34
CA ALA A 92 -3.92 -8.91 -6.15
C ALA A 92 -3.84 -9.88 -7.33
N LEU A 93 -3.64 -9.35 -8.52
CA LEU A 93 -3.59 -10.12 -9.76
C LEU A 93 -2.19 -10.67 -10.06
N THR A 94 -1.14 -9.98 -9.61
CA THR A 94 0.23 -10.22 -10.07
C THR A 94 1.18 -10.74 -8.99
N LEU A 95 0.95 -10.41 -7.72
CA LEU A 95 1.82 -10.88 -6.65
C LEU A 95 1.57 -12.36 -6.37
N PRO A 96 2.65 -13.15 -6.21
CA PRO A 96 2.53 -14.54 -5.86
C PRO A 96 1.91 -14.67 -4.48
N SER A 97 1.23 -15.79 -4.27
CA SER A 97 0.74 -16.21 -2.97
C SER A 97 1.54 -17.41 -2.53
N LYS A 98 1.83 -17.48 -1.24
CA LYS A 98 2.45 -18.66 -0.62
C LYS A 98 1.50 -19.86 -0.56
N ASP A 99 0.19 -19.63 -0.65
CA ASP A 99 -0.80 -20.70 -0.67
C ASP A 99 -0.93 -21.28 -2.08
N PRO A 100 -0.56 -22.55 -2.31
CA PRO A 100 -0.62 -23.17 -3.64
C PRO A 100 -2.06 -23.36 -4.16
N THR A 101 -3.07 -23.26 -3.29
CA THR A 101 -4.50 -23.33 -3.68
C THR A 101 -5.05 -21.96 -4.12
N GLN A 102 -4.35 -20.88 -3.79
CA GLN A 102 -4.72 -19.51 -4.16
C GLN A 102 -3.56 -18.86 -4.91
N PRO A 103 -3.47 -18.98 -6.25
CA PRO A 103 -2.33 -18.45 -7.01
C PRO A 103 -2.23 -16.91 -7.00
N ARG A 104 -3.21 -16.22 -6.42
CA ARG A 104 -3.34 -14.76 -6.38
C ARG A 104 -3.32 -14.25 -4.95
N ASN A 105 -2.60 -13.17 -4.69
CA ASN A 105 -2.54 -12.58 -3.36
C ASN A 105 -3.75 -11.68 -3.06
N ILE A 106 -4.92 -12.28 -2.84
CA ILE A 106 -6.17 -11.53 -2.62
C ILE A 106 -6.13 -10.61 -1.39
N LYS A 107 -5.21 -10.87 -0.44
CA LYS A 107 -5.01 -10.06 0.76
C LYS A 107 -4.66 -8.61 0.42
N THR A 108 -4.05 -8.35 -0.74
CA THR A 108 -3.75 -6.98 -1.17
C THR A 108 -5.02 -6.16 -1.42
N LEU A 109 -6.12 -6.77 -1.87
CA LEU A 109 -7.39 -6.05 -2.01
C LEU A 109 -7.89 -5.54 -0.67
N PHE A 110 -7.82 -6.37 0.38
CA PHE A 110 -8.30 -6.01 1.71
C PHE A 110 -7.39 -5.00 2.42
N LEU A 111 -6.08 -5.08 2.18
CA LEU A 111 -5.11 -4.19 2.82
C LEU A 111 -4.89 -2.87 2.08
N GLN A 112 -5.15 -2.81 0.77
CA GLN A 112 -4.92 -1.60 -0.05
C GLN A 112 -6.21 -1.09 -0.70
N THR A 113 -6.82 -1.88 -1.59
CA THR A 113 -7.94 -1.42 -2.40
C THR A 113 -9.16 -1.04 -1.57
N LEU A 114 -9.54 -1.88 -0.60
CA LEU A 114 -10.71 -1.66 0.24
C LEU A 114 -10.57 -0.39 1.10
N PRO A 115 -9.53 -0.21 1.93
CA PRO A 115 -9.39 1.00 2.73
C PRO A 115 -9.23 2.27 1.89
N ALA A 116 -8.58 2.18 0.71
CA ALA A 116 -8.48 3.32 -0.20
C ALA A 116 -9.84 3.68 -0.83
N THR A 117 -10.62 2.68 -1.25
CA THR A 117 -11.95 2.91 -1.84
C THR A 117 -12.90 3.53 -0.80
N ILE A 118 -12.87 3.05 0.44
CA ILE A 118 -13.63 3.66 1.55
C ILE A 118 -13.21 5.13 1.72
N ALA A 119 -11.90 5.42 1.73
CA ALA A 119 -11.40 6.78 1.83
C ALA A 119 -11.85 7.66 0.65
N ILE A 120 -11.81 7.14 -0.58
CA ILE A 120 -12.28 7.85 -1.79
C ILE A 120 -13.75 8.24 -1.64
N VAL A 121 -14.62 7.29 -1.28
CA VAL A 121 -16.05 7.56 -1.07
C VAL A 121 -16.23 8.62 0.02
N LEU A 122 -15.51 8.51 1.14
CA LEU A 122 -15.55 9.49 2.21
C LEU A 122 -15.04 10.87 1.78
N VAL A 123 -14.08 10.98 0.86
CA VAL A 123 -13.63 12.27 0.33
C VAL A 123 -14.68 12.89 -0.58
N TRP A 124 -15.43 12.09 -1.35
CA TRP A 124 -16.47 12.61 -2.26
C TRP A 124 -17.74 13.09 -1.55
N ILE A 125 -18.06 12.54 -0.38
CA ILE A 125 -19.30 12.86 0.35
C ILE A 125 -19.12 13.88 1.50
N ASN A 126 -17.89 14.38 1.76
CA ASN A 126 -17.55 15.27 2.89
C ASN A 126 -16.71 16.49 2.48
#